data_AF-A0A8J3KT23-F1
#
_entry.id   AF-A0A8J3KT23-F1
#
_cell.length_a   1.000
_cell.length_b   1.000
_cell.length_c   1.000
_cell.angle_alpha   90.00
_cell.angle_beta   90.00
_cell.angle_gamma   90.00
#
_symmetry.space_group_name_H-M   'P 1'
#
loop_
_entity.id
_entity.type
_entity.pdbx_description
1 polymer ?
#
loop_
_entity_poly.entity_id
_entity_poly.type
_entity_poly.pdbx_seq_one_letter_code
_entity_poly.pdbx_strand_id
1 'polypeptide(L)'
;MEEFDMTMLGVIVPQAVGVLMMIAALVAALVMRGRLGVAATGLTVAATALGALTFVFNAWWQSAGVRMVFEGGGDGRYTVLTVVSLATWAMHLLWTGLLIAAVFAGRRRTPVVQNVVLGPGSLL
;
A
#
# COMPACT_ATOMS: atom_id res chain seq x y z
N MET A 1 23.49 25.20 13.50
CA MET A 1 22.04 24.88 13.42
C MET A 1 21.61 24.44 12.01
N GLU A 2 22.48 24.42 10.99
CA GLU A 2 22.11 24.00 9.61
C GLU A 2 22.04 22.48 9.39
N GLU A 3 22.74 21.68 10.20
CA GLU A 3 22.80 20.22 10.02
C GLU A 3 21.49 19.51 10.42
N PHE A 4 20.71 20.13 11.32
CA PHE A 4 19.42 19.62 11.79
C PHE A 4 18.30 19.82 10.75
N ASP A 5 18.33 20.92 9.98
CA ASP A 5 17.31 21.19 8.94
C ASP A 5 17.48 20.28 7.71
N MET A 6 18.71 20.02 7.28
CA MET A 6 18.96 19.11 6.16
C MET A 6 18.61 17.65 6.50
N THR A 7 18.82 17.22 7.74
CA THR A 7 18.44 15.88 8.19
C THR A 7 16.92 15.74 8.33
N MET A 8 16.22 16.77 8.82
CA MET A 8 14.76 16.74 8.90
C MET A 8 14.09 16.77 7.52
N LEU A 9 14.58 17.59 6.59
CA LEU A 9 14.11 17.61 5.20
C LEU A 9 14.37 16.27 4.48
N GLY A 10 15.53 15.65 4.70
CA GLY A 10 15.86 14.33 4.16
C GLY A 10 14.91 13.21 4.62
N VAL A 11 14.24 13.39 5.76
CA VAL A 11 13.21 12.47 6.27
C VAL A 11 11.81 12.85 5.78
N ILE A 12 11.46 14.13 5.82
CA ILE A 12 10.11 14.63 5.51
C ILE A 12 9.80 14.58 4.00
N VAL A 13 10.78 14.86 3.13
CA VAL A 13 10.54 14.96 1.68
C VAL A 13 10.18 13.60 1.04
N PRO A 14 10.96 12.52 1.23
CA PRO A 14 10.58 11.19 0.72
C PRO A 14 9.23 10.75 1.28
N GLN A 15 8.95 11.17 2.51
CA GLN A 15 7.73 10.84 3.20
C GLN A 15 6.50 11.53 2.58
N ALA A 16 6.57 12.84 2.33
CA ALA A 16 5.53 13.61 1.66
C ALA A 16 5.26 13.09 0.22
N VAL A 17 6.31 12.73 -0.51
CA VAL A 17 6.19 12.12 -1.84
C VAL A 17 5.46 10.77 -1.76
N GLY A 18 5.78 9.94 -0.76
CA GLY A 18 5.08 8.68 -0.49
C GLY A 18 3.57 8.89 -0.29
N VAL A 19 3.16 9.84 0.55
CA VAL A 19 1.75 10.18 0.78
C VAL A 19 1.05 10.61 -0.50
N LEU A 20 1.67 11.50 -1.28
CA LEU A 20 1.10 11.99 -2.54
C LEU A 20 0.89 10.85 -3.54
N MET A 21 1.85 9.92 -3.65
CA MET A 21 1.73 8.74 -4.50
C MET A 21 0.60 7.81 -4.05
N MET A 22 0.41 7.63 -2.74
CA MET A 22 -0.70 6.84 -2.21
C MET A 22 -2.06 7.48 -2.48
N ILE A 23 -2.18 8.79 -2.28
CA ILE A 23 -3.40 9.54 -2.60
C ILE A 23 -3.70 9.44 -4.11
N ALA A 24 -2.69 9.60 -4.96
CA ALA A 24 -2.84 9.48 -6.41
C ALA A 24 -3.31 8.06 -6.82
N ALA A 25 -2.73 7.02 -6.22
CA ALA A 25 -3.15 5.63 -6.46
C ALA A 25 -4.61 5.37 -6.01
N LEU A 26 -5.02 5.92 -4.87
CA LEU A 26 -6.40 5.81 -4.37
C LEU A 26 -7.39 6.51 -5.32
N VAL A 27 -7.09 7.74 -5.72
CA VAL A 27 -7.93 8.51 -6.66
C VAL A 27 -8.03 7.77 -7.99
N ALA A 28 -6.92 7.27 -8.53
CA ALA A 28 -6.92 6.47 -9.76
C ALA A 28 -7.79 5.21 -9.63
N ALA A 29 -7.68 4.48 -8.51
CA ALA A 29 -8.49 3.29 -8.26
C ALA A 29 -10.00 3.60 -8.20
N LEU A 30 -10.38 4.69 -7.54
CA LEU A 30 -11.77 5.13 -7.44
C LEU A 30 -12.32 5.58 -8.80
N VAL A 31 -11.55 6.35 -9.57
CA VAL A 31 -11.93 6.78 -10.94
C VAL A 31 -12.07 5.58 -11.88
N MET A 32 -11.21 4.56 -11.73
CA MET A 32 -11.24 3.37 -12.57
C MET A 32 -12.16 2.25 -12.04
N ARG A 33 -12.93 2.49 -10.97
CA ARG A 33 -13.80 1.48 -10.32
C ARG A 33 -14.72 0.74 -11.29
N GLY A 34 -15.34 1.46 -12.23
CA GLY A 34 -16.23 0.87 -13.25
C GLY A 34 -15.52 -0.07 -14.24
N ARG A 35 -14.19 0.09 -14.40
CA ARG A 35 -13.36 -0.74 -15.29
C ARG A 35 -12.71 -1.91 -14.54
N LEU A 36 -12.30 -1.69 -13.29
CA LEU A 36 -11.58 -2.65 -12.44
C LEU A 36 -12.51 -3.68 -11.77
N GLY A 37 -13.78 -3.32 -11.54
CA GLY A 37 -14.71 -4.14 -10.77
C GLY A 37 -14.56 -3.95 -9.26
N VAL A 38 -15.60 -4.35 -8.50
CA VAL A 38 -15.72 -4.05 -7.07
C VAL A 38 -14.59 -4.68 -6.24
N ALA A 39 -14.22 -5.93 -6.54
CA ALA A 39 -13.17 -6.65 -5.81
C ALA A 39 -11.79 -6.00 -5.96
N ALA A 40 -11.37 -5.68 -7.18
CA ALA A 40 -10.08 -5.03 -7.44
C ALA A 40 -10.03 -3.62 -6.83
N THR A 41 -11.14 -2.88 -6.90
CA THR A 41 -11.25 -1.55 -6.27
C THR A 41 -11.12 -1.65 -4.75
N GLY A 42 -11.84 -2.58 -4.12
CA GLY A 42 -11.79 -2.79 -2.67
C GLY A 42 -10.39 -3.20 -2.18
N LEU A 43 -9.72 -4.10 -2.89
CA LEU A 43 -8.34 -4.50 -2.59
C LEU A 43 -7.36 -3.33 -2.72
N THR A 44 -7.54 -2.48 -3.74
CA THR A 44 -6.69 -1.30 -3.92
C THR A 44 -6.89 -0.29 -2.79
N VAL A 45 -8.14 0.00 -2.40
CA VAL A 45 -8.45 0.88 -1.27
C VAL A 45 -7.88 0.35 0.04
N ALA A 46 -8.03 -0.95 0.30
CA ALA A 46 -7.47 -1.59 1.50
C ALA A 46 -5.94 -1.51 1.52
N ALA A 47 -5.29 -1.76 0.38
CA ALA A 47 -3.85 -1.61 0.25
C ALA A 47 -3.40 -0.16 0.51
N THR A 48 -4.10 0.82 -0.04
CA THR A 48 -3.78 2.24 0.19
C THR A 48 -3.95 2.61 1.66
N ALA A 49 -5.02 2.17 2.33
CA ALA A 49 -5.23 2.45 3.75
C ALA A 49 -4.09 1.85 4.60
N LEU A 50 -3.70 0.60 4.34
CA LEU A 50 -2.61 -0.05 5.06
C LEU A 50 -1.25 0.59 4.79
N GLY A 51 -0.94 0.96 3.55
CA GLY A 51 0.30 1.68 3.28
C GLY A 51 0.32 3.08 3.90
N ALA A 52 -0.83 3.78 3.99
CA ALA A 52 -0.92 5.06 4.67
C ALA A 52 -0.69 4.93 6.19
N LEU A 53 -1.23 3.88 6.82
CA LEU A 53 -0.94 3.56 8.22
C LEU A 53 0.53 3.21 8.43
N THR A 54 1.10 2.39 7.54
CA THR A 54 2.52 2.01 7.56
C THR A 54 3.40 3.25 7.44
N PHE A 55 3.01 4.18 6.58
CA PHE A 55 3.66 5.46 6.38
C PHE A 55 3.64 6.33 7.64
N VAL A 56 2.47 6.57 8.23
CA VAL A 56 2.32 7.39 9.46
C VAL A 56 3.13 6.77 10.61
N PHE A 57 3.09 5.44 10.73
CA PHE A 57 3.89 4.73 11.70
C PHE A 57 5.40 4.94 11.48
N ASN A 58 5.88 4.80 10.24
CA ASN A 58 7.30 5.01 9.91
C ASN A 58 7.74 6.45 10.18
N ALA A 59 6.91 7.43 9.84
CA ALA A 59 7.18 8.84 10.10
C ALA A 59 7.36 9.10 11.61
N TRP A 60 6.41 8.64 12.43
CA TRP A 60 6.50 8.74 13.88
C TRP A 60 7.70 7.96 14.44
N TRP A 61 7.96 6.76 13.94
CA TRP A 61 9.07 5.91 14.40
C TRP A 61 10.41 6.59 14.16
N GLN A 62 10.63 7.15 12.96
CA GLN A 62 11.86 7.86 12.62
C GLN A 62 12.01 9.20 13.35
N SER A 63 10.92 9.93 13.60
CA SER A 63 10.99 11.25 14.25
C SER A 63 11.10 11.17 15.77
N ALA A 64 10.45 10.19 16.40
CA ALA A 64 10.30 10.12 17.85
C ALA A 64 10.58 8.73 18.43
N GLY A 65 10.08 7.66 17.78
CA GLY A 65 10.16 6.30 18.32
C GLY A 65 11.59 5.80 18.56
N VAL A 66 12.48 5.98 17.58
CA VAL A 66 13.90 5.60 17.70
C VAL A 66 14.56 6.32 18.87
N ARG A 67 14.33 7.62 19.00
CA ARG A 67 14.87 8.43 20.10
C ARG A 67 14.40 7.92 21.46
N MET A 68 13.12 7.61 21.61
CA MET A 68 12.56 7.05 22.85
C MET A 68 13.23 5.73 23.26
N VAL A 69 13.53 4.85 22.29
CA VAL A 69 14.23 3.58 22.56
C VAL A 69 15.66 3.81 23.06
N PHE A 70 16.38 4.76 22.45
CA PHE A 70 17.74 5.08 22.89
C PHE A 70 17.75 5.80 24.24
N GLU A 71 16.85 6.73 24.49
CA GLU A 71 16.77 7.42 25.80
C GLU A 71 16.37 6.46 26.94
N GLY A 72 15.55 5.45 26.66
CA GLY A 72 15.03 4.51 27.66
C GLY A 72 16.05 3.64 28.40
N GLY A 73 17.27 3.43 27.88
CA GLY A 73 18.28 2.62 28.58
C GLY A 73 18.04 1.11 28.53
N GLY A 74 19.00 0.31 28.05
CA GLY A 74 18.98 -1.15 28.27
C GLY A 74 19.51 -2.01 27.12
N ASP A 75 19.88 -3.24 27.45
CA ASP A 75 20.44 -4.22 26.49
C ASP A 75 19.42 -4.62 25.41
N GLY A 76 18.12 -4.49 25.70
CA GLY A 76 17.02 -4.84 24.79
C GLY A 76 16.76 -3.87 23.64
N ARG A 77 17.48 -2.75 23.53
CA ARG A 77 17.27 -1.72 22.49
C ARG A 77 17.32 -2.29 21.08
N TYR A 78 18.31 -3.14 20.79
CA TYR A 78 18.46 -3.77 19.47
C TYR A 78 17.32 -4.75 19.17
N THR A 79 16.82 -5.46 20.17
CA THR A 79 15.63 -6.33 20.03
C THR A 79 14.41 -5.50 19.66
N VAL A 80 14.17 -4.38 20.34
CA VAL A 80 13.04 -3.48 20.01
C VAL A 80 13.15 -2.93 18.60
N LEU A 81 14.33 -2.42 18.21
CA LEU A 81 14.59 -1.93 16.85
C LEU A 81 14.33 -3.02 15.80
N THR A 82 14.76 -4.26 16.07
CA THR A 82 14.60 -5.40 15.16
C THR A 82 13.14 -5.82 15.03
N VAL A 83 12.40 -5.92 16.14
CA VAL A 83 10.98 -6.29 16.13
C VAL A 83 10.14 -5.25 15.39
N VAL A 84 10.39 -3.96 15.63
CA VAL A 84 9.68 -2.88 14.94
C VAL A 84 10.01 -2.85 13.45
N SER A 85 11.27 -3.09 13.09
CA SER A 85 11.68 -3.23 11.69
C SER A 85 10.96 -4.40 11.00
N LEU A 86 10.93 -5.58 11.63
CA LEU A 86 10.22 -6.76 11.12
C LEU A 86 8.71 -6.50 10.96
N ALA A 87 8.06 -5.88 11.94
CA ALA A 87 6.65 -5.53 11.87
C ALA A 87 6.37 -4.56 10.71
N THR A 88 7.25 -3.58 10.51
CA THR A 88 7.15 -2.61 9.42
C THR A 88 7.30 -3.29 8.05
N TRP A 89 8.27 -4.20 7.89
CA TRP A 89 8.42 -4.99 6.67
C TRP A 89 7.22 -5.89 6.40
N ALA A 90 6.66 -6.51 7.43
CA ALA A 90 5.44 -7.32 7.30
C ALA A 90 4.26 -6.49 6.79
N MET A 91 4.07 -5.28 7.33
CA MET A 91 3.04 -4.35 6.83
C MET A 91 3.29 -3.96 5.37
N HIS A 92 4.54 -3.73 4.97
CA HIS A 92 4.90 -3.45 3.57
C HIS A 92 4.53 -4.59 2.62
N LEU A 93 4.85 -5.82 3.01
CA LEU A 93 4.51 -7.00 2.23
C LEU A 93 3.00 -7.20 2.12
N LEU A 94 2.25 -6.93 3.19
CA LEU A 94 0.78 -7.04 3.20
C LEU A 94 0.13 -6.08 2.21
N TRP A 95 0.41 -4.78 2.28
CA TRP A 95 -0.24 -3.84 1.37
C TRP A 95 0.23 -4.00 -0.07
N THR A 96 1.51 -4.35 -0.29
CA THR A 96 2.01 -4.69 -1.63
C THR A 96 1.30 -5.93 -2.19
N GLY A 97 1.12 -6.96 -1.37
CA GLY A 97 0.39 -8.17 -1.75
C GLY A 97 -1.07 -7.90 -2.11
N LEU A 98 -1.73 -6.98 -1.40
CA LEU A 98 -3.10 -6.55 -1.74
C LEU A 98 -3.17 -5.83 -3.09
N LEU A 99 -2.19 -4.99 -3.42
CA LEU A 99 -2.10 -4.37 -4.76
C LEU A 99 -1.92 -5.42 -5.85
N ILE A 100 -1.04 -6.39 -5.63
CA ILE A 100 -0.84 -7.51 -6.58
C ILE A 100 -2.16 -8.28 -6.74
N ALA A 101 -2.84 -8.61 -5.65
CA ALA A 101 -4.14 -9.30 -5.68
C ALA A 101 -5.19 -8.48 -6.45
N ALA A 102 -5.19 -7.15 -6.31
CA ALA A 102 -6.08 -6.26 -7.06
C ALA A 102 -5.85 -6.35 -8.58
N VAL A 103 -4.60 -6.48 -9.03
CA VAL A 103 -4.26 -6.68 -10.45
C VAL A 103 -4.89 -7.97 -10.98
N PHE A 104 -4.78 -9.07 -10.23
CA PHE A 104 -5.36 -10.35 -10.64
C PHE A 104 -6.89 -10.36 -10.57
N ALA A 105 -7.48 -9.73 -9.56
CA ALA A 105 -8.94 -9.59 -9.45
C ALA A 105 -9.53 -8.71 -10.56
N GLY A 106 -8.78 -7.73 -11.06
CA GLY A 106 -9.19 -6.82 -12.13
C GLY A 106 -9.05 -7.41 -13.54
N ARG A 107 -8.31 -8.52 -13.70
CA ARG A 107 -8.28 -9.26 -14.96
C ARG A 107 -9.65 -9.90 -15.19
N ARG A 108 -10.48 -9.28 -16.03
CA ARG A 108 -11.69 -9.91 -16.56
C ARG A 108 -11.32 -11.31 -17.07
N ARG A 109 -12.03 -12.35 -16.61
CA ARG A 109 -11.99 -13.66 -17.26
C ARG A 109 -12.21 -13.41 -18.75
N THR A 110 -11.31 -13.92 -19.58
CA THR A 110 -11.46 -13.93 -21.05
C THR A 110 -12.91 -14.36 -21.32
N PRO A 111 -13.70 -13.59 -22.09
CA PRO A 111 -15.00 -14.08 -22.48
C PRO A 111 -14.72 -15.38 -23.23
N VAL A 112 -15.01 -16.52 -22.60
CA VAL A 112 -15.16 -17.77 -23.33
C VAL A 112 -16.24 -17.40 -24.31
N VAL A 113 -15.85 -17.21 -25.57
CA VAL A 113 -16.75 -16.95 -26.66
C VAL A 113 -17.76 -18.08 -26.56
N GLN A 114 -18.94 -17.77 -26.01
CA GLN A 114 -20.11 -18.58 -26.23
C GLN A 114 -20.36 -18.42 -27.71
N ASN A 115 -19.67 -19.24 -28.51
CA ASN A 115 -20.13 -19.64 -29.80
C ASN A 115 -21.43 -20.38 -29.52
N VAL A 116 -22.49 -19.62 -29.23
CA VAL A 116 -23.83 -20.04 -29.60
C VAL A 116 -23.74 -20.11 -31.11
N VAL A 117 -23.33 -21.28 -31.59
CA VAL A 117 -23.64 -21.73 -32.92
C VAL A 117 -25.17 -21.70 -32.95
N LEU A 118 -25.73 -20.57 -33.36
CA LEU A 118 -27.08 -20.52 -33.88
C LEU A 118 -27.03 -21.44 -35.09
N GLY A 119 -27.33 -22.72 -34.85
CA GLY A 119 -27.59 -23.67 -35.91
C GLY A 119 -28.71 -23.08 -36.77
N PRO A 120 -28.62 -23.20 -38.11
CA PRO A 120 -29.69 -22.73 -38.98
C PRO A 120 -30.95 -23.52 -38.63
N GLY A 121 -31.90 -22.87 -37.95
CA GLY A 121 -33.11 -23.51 -37.42
C GLY A 121 -33.72 -22.89 -36.16
N SER A 122 -33.15 -21.81 -35.60
CA SER A 122 -33.78 -21.11 -34.47
C SER A 122 -35.10 -20.45 -34.88
N LEU A 123 -36.22 -21.08 -34.52
CA LEU A 123 -37.58 -20.56 -34.65
C LEU A 123 -37.84 -19.49 -33.58
N LEU A 124 -37.92 -18.23 -34.03
CA LEU A 124 -38.81 -17.22 -33.44
C LEU A 124 -40.18 -17.32 -34.10
#